data_AF-A0A7V2QLG1-F1
#
_entry.id   AF-A0A7V2QLG1-F1
#
_cell.length_a   1.000
_cell.length_b   1.000
_cell.length_c   1.000
_cell.angle_alpha   90.00
_cell.angle_beta   90.00
_cell.angle_gamma   90.00
#
_symmetry.space_group_name_H-M   'P 1'
#
loop_
_entity.id
_entity.type
_entity.pdbx_description
1 polymer ?
#
loop_
_entity_poly.entity_id
_entity_poly.type
_entity_poly.pdbx_seq_one_letter_code
_entity_poly.pdbx_strand_id
1 'polypeptide(L)'
;MEWWQVLLILIAAVLIGGVIGILISYLILRFVRKRETTFLSDLVARFPKKVEPAPMAKAETTFSAPDLLAEVKHNQTIAAEPIDEKLSTFQTEVWDAHNYQLDKLPAELRDDLEQVYTDIRLANSLAWLSTEFSRRTPSLEENYTKLRRSINEKLDKIAAHLEQAESG
;
A
#
# COMPACT_ATOMS: atom_id res chain seq x y z
N MET A 1 -19.55 6.63 57.87
CA MET A 1 -18.93 5.73 56.89
C MET A 1 -17.67 5.20 57.51
N GLU A 2 -17.53 3.89 57.60
CA GLU A 2 -16.33 3.28 58.18
C GLU A 2 -15.16 3.45 57.21
N TRP A 3 -13.98 3.82 57.72
CA TRP A 3 -12.80 4.15 56.91
C TRP A 3 -12.36 3.00 55.99
N TRP A 4 -12.59 1.75 56.40
CA TRP A 4 -12.37 0.57 55.58
C TRP A 4 -13.24 0.52 54.32
N GLN A 5 -14.46 1.06 54.37
CA GLN A 5 -15.35 1.11 53.19
C GLN A 5 -14.81 2.09 52.14
N VAL A 6 -14.25 3.22 52.59
CA VAL A 6 -13.63 4.21 51.70
C VAL A 6 -12.40 3.62 50.99
N LEU A 7 -11.59 2.85 51.72
CA LEU A 7 -10.42 2.16 51.17
C LEU A 7 -10.82 1.15 50.08
N LEU A 8 -11.88 0.36 50.33
CA LEU A 8 -12.39 -0.62 49.36
C LEU A 8 -12.93 0.05 48.08
N ILE A 9 -13.61 1.19 48.21
CA ILE A 9 -14.12 1.95 47.06
C ILE A 9 -12.96 2.49 46.20
N LEU A 10 -11.91 3.01 46.81
CA LEU A 10 -10.73 3.51 46.10
C LEU A 10 -10.02 2.39 45.32
N ILE A 11 -9.84 1.23 45.94
CA ILE A 11 -9.23 0.06 45.28
C ILE A 11 -10.08 -0.39 44.08
N ALA A 12 -11.41 -0.48 44.27
CA ALA A 12 -12.33 -0.85 43.20
C ALA A 12 -12.29 0.15 42.03
N ALA A 13 -12.25 1.45 42.31
CA ALA A 13 -12.20 2.49 41.29
C ALA A 13 -10.92 2.40 40.44
N VAL A 14 -9.77 2.17 41.06
CA VAL A 14 -8.49 2.02 40.34
C VAL A 14 -8.49 0.76 39.46
N LEU A 15 -9.00 -0.36 39.98
CA LEU A 15 -9.09 -1.61 39.22
C LEU A 15 -10.01 -1.47 38.01
N ILE A 16 -11.20 -0.88 38.20
CA ILE A 16 -12.15 -0.66 37.11
C ILE A 16 -11.57 0.30 36.06
N GLY A 17 -10.95 1.40 36.49
CA GLY A 17 -10.33 2.36 35.59
C GLY A 17 -9.19 1.74 34.77
N GLY A 18 -8.35 0.92 35.39
CA GLY A 18 -7.26 0.21 34.71
C GLY A 18 -7.77 -0.77 33.66
N VAL A 19 -8.78 -1.57 34.00
CA VAL A 19 -9.39 -2.55 33.07
C VAL A 19 -10.04 -1.84 31.89
N ILE A 20 -10.80 -0.77 32.13
CA ILE A 20 -11.44 0.01 31.06
C ILE A 20 -10.39 0.67 30.16
N GLY A 21 -9.34 1.26 30.73
CA GLY A 21 -8.25 1.87 29.97
C GLY A 21 -7.56 0.88 29.05
N ILE A 22 -7.20 -0.30 29.56
CA ILE A 22 -6.58 -1.37 28.76
C ILE A 22 -7.52 -1.83 27.64
N LEU A 23 -8.81 -2.01 27.93
CA LEU A 23 -9.82 -2.40 26.94
C LEU A 23 -9.95 -1.35 25.82
N ILE A 24 -10.02 -0.07 26.17
CA ILE A 24 -10.12 1.02 25.19
C ILE A 24 -8.86 1.10 24.34
N SER A 25 -7.66 1.07 24.95
CA SER A 25 -6.40 1.08 24.20
C SER A 25 -6.27 -0.13 23.28
N TYR A 26 -6.66 -1.32 23.76
CA TYR A 26 -6.69 -2.54 22.96
C TYR A 26 -7.67 -2.42 21.78
N LEU A 27 -8.86 -1.86 22.01
CA LEU A 27 -9.85 -1.64 20.97
C LEU A 27 -9.36 -0.64 19.92
N ILE A 28 -8.74 0.47 20.32
CA ILE A 28 -8.17 1.46 19.40
C ILE A 28 -7.06 0.83 18.55
N LEU A 29 -6.10 0.13 19.18
CA LEU A 29 -5.03 -0.57 18.46
C LEU A 29 -5.58 -1.61 17.49
N ARG A 30 -6.60 -2.38 17.92
CA ARG A 30 -7.26 -3.38 17.07
C ARG A 30 -8.01 -2.73 15.91
N PHE A 31 -8.67 -1.59 16.14
CA PHE A 31 -9.41 -0.89 15.09
C PHE A 31 -8.47 -0.24 14.08
N VAL A 32 -7.41 0.45 14.53
CA VAL A 32 -6.41 1.08 13.67
C VAL A 32 -5.72 0.05 12.79
N ARG A 33 -5.22 -1.05 13.39
CA ARG A 33 -4.52 -2.12 12.66
C ARG A 33 -5.41 -2.89 11.69
N LYS A 34 -6.72 -3.02 12.00
CA LYS A 34 -7.70 -3.70 11.13
C LYS A 34 -8.25 -2.77 10.04
N ARG A 35 -8.35 -1.46 10.29
CA ARG A 35 -8.87 -0.51 9.28
C ARG A 35 -7.91 -0.35 8.11
N GLU A 36 -6.61 -0.24 8.35
CA GLU A 36 -5.63 -0.06 7.26
C GLU A 36 -5.58 -1.27 6.32
N THR A 37 -5.65 -2.49 6.84
CA THR A 37 -5.58 -3.70 6.02
C THR A 37 -6.91 -4.05 5.35
N THR A 38 -8.04 -3.88 6.04
CA THR A 38 -9.35 -4.27 5.50
C THR A 38 -9.90 -3.22 4.53
N PHE A 39 -9.71 -1.92 4.79
CA PHE A 39 -10.22 -0.87 3.90
C PHE A 39 -9.47 -0.85 2.58
N LEU A 40 -8.14 -1.02 2.62
CA LEU A 40 -7.32 -1.04 1.41
C LEU A 40 -7.56 -2.31 0.58
N SER A 41 -7.68 -3.48 1.24
CA SER A 41 -8.01 -4.73 0.52
C SER A 41 -9.44 -4.73 -0.03
N ASP A 42 -10.43 -4.18 0.68
CA ASP A 42 -11.81 -4.06 0.21
C ASP A 42 -11.95 -2.99 -0.89
N LEU A 43 -11.17 -1.91 -0.86
CA LEU A 43 -11.04 -0.98 -1.99
C LEU A 43 -10.46 -1.70 -3.20
N VAL A 44 -9.28 -2.30 -3.09
CA VAL A 44 -8.60 -3.03 -4.18
C VAL A 44 -9.48 -4.15 -4.75
N ALA A 45 -10.22 -4.87 -3.91
CA ALA A 45 -11.09 -5.97 -4.34
C ALA A 45 -12.44 -5.53 -4.94
N ARG A 46 -12.94 -4.33 -4.61
CA ARG A 46 -14.21 -3.80 -5.17
C ARG A 46 -14.06 -3.13 -6.52
N PHE A 47 -12.84 -2.95 -7.03
CA PHE A 47 -12.65 -2.39 -8.35
C PHE A 47 -12.83 -3.48 -9.42
N PRO A 48 -13.82 -3.34 -10.33
CA PRO A 48 -13.92 -4.22 -11.47
C PRO A 48 -12.67 -4.01 -12.32
N LYS A 49 -11.89 -5.08 -12.48
CA LYS A 49 -10.87 -5.21 -13.51
C LYS A 49 -11.57 -4.92 -14.84
N LYS A 50 -11.58 -3.67 -15.32
CA LYS A 50 -11.99 -3.34 -16.70
C LYS A 50 -10.85 -3.74 -17.64
N VAL A 51 -10.48 -5.02 -17.57
CA VAL A 51 -9.81 -5.71 -18.66
C VAL A 51 -10.94 -6.40 -19.38
N GLU A 52 -11.45 -5.72 -20.40
CA GLU A 52 -12.13 -6.37 -21.50
C GLU A 52 -11.24 -7.57 -21.90
N PRO A 53 -11.70 -8.83 -21.76
CA PRO A 53 -10.89 -9.96 -22.16
C PRO A 53 -10.81 -9.93 -23.69
N ALA A 54 -9.77 -9.28 -24.21
CA ALA A 54 -9.31 -9.53 -25.56
C ALA A 54 -9.15 -11.05 -25.68
N PRO A 55 -9.67 -11.67 -26.76
CA PRO A 55 -9.65 -13.11 -26.91
C PRO A 55 -8.23 -13.62 -26.78
N MET A 56 -8.06 -14.59 -25.89
CA MET A 56 -6.84 -15.29 -25.54
C MET A 56 -5.99 -15.63 -26.77
N ALA A 57 -5.03 -14.76 -27.10
CA ALA A 57 -3.75 -15.21 -27.60
C ALA A 57 -2.88 -15.38 -26.35
N LYS A 58 -2.78 -16.61 -25.84
CA LYS A 58 -1.70 -17.01 -24.93
C LYS A 58 -0.39 -16.83 -25.69
N ALA A 59 0.10 -15.60 -25.76
CA ALA A 59 1.52 -15.39 -25.92
C ALA A 59 2.10 -15.78 -24.56
N GLU A 60 2.73 -16.94 -24.51
CA GLU A 60 3.66 -17.27 -23.44
C GLU A 60 4.82 -16.27 -23.54
N THR A 61 4.60 -15.05 -23.07
CA THR A 61 5.67 -14.08 -22.86
C THR A 61 6.45 -14.62 -21.67
N THR A 62 7.55 -15.30 -21.99
CA THR A 62 8.61 -15.61 -21.05
C THR A 62 8.93 -14.34 -20.27
N PHE A 63 8.76 -14.38 -18.94
CA PHE A 63 9.15 -13.29 -18.05
C PHE A 63 10.56 -12.82 -18.38
N SER A 64 10.66 -11.56 -18.81
CA SER A 64 11.92 -10.89 -19.05
C SER A 64 12.13 -9.91 -17.91
N ALA A 65 13.13 -10.15 -17.06
CA ALA A 65 13.62 -9.19 -16.07
C ALA A 65 13.72 -7.74 -16.60
N PRO A 66 14.16 -7.50 -17.86
CA PRO A 66 14.22 -6.14 -18.39
C PRO A 66 12.86 -5.45 -18.56
N ASP A 67 11.76 -6.19 -18.75
CA ASP A 67 10.42 -5.59 -18.87
C ASP A 67 9.95 -5.06 -17.51
N LEU A 68 10.23 -5.80 -16.42
CA LEU A 68 9.92 -5.36 -15.06
C LEU A 68 10.81 -4.17 -14.67
N LEU A 69 12.10 -4.19 -15.03
CA LEU A 69 13.00 -3.07 -14.78
C LEU A 69 12.55 -1.81 -15.55
N ALA A 70 12.07 -1.97 -16.79
CA ALA A 70 11.53 -0.86 -17.56
C ALA A 70 10.27 -0.26 -16.90
N GLU A 71 9.34 -1.09 -16.42
CA GLU A 71 8.17 -0.63 -15.67
C GLU A 71 8.56 0.07 -14.37
N VAL A 72 9.51 -0.49 -13.61
CA VAL A 72 10.04 0.11 -12.37
C VAL A 72 10.63 1.50 -12.64
N LYS A 73 11.47 1.65 -13.67
CA LYS A 73 12.07 2.94 -14.06
C LYS A 73 11.03 3.95 -14.53
N HIS A 74 10.03 3.48 -15.28
CA HIS A 74 8.93 4.33 -15.71
C HIS A 74 8.12 4.84 -14.52
N ASN A 75 7.77 3.94 -13.59
CA ASN A 75 7.08 4.30 -12.35
C ASN A 75 7.92 5.22 -11.46
N GLN A 76 9.24 5.08 -11.45
CA GLN A 76 10.14 6.00 -10.75
C GLN A 76 10.08 7.41 -11.36
N THR A 77 10.05 7.51 -12.70
CA THR A 77 9.87 8.79 -13.40
C THR A 77 8.54 9.43 -13.00
N ILE A 78 7.44 8.65 -13.04
CA ILE A 78 6.13 9.10 -12.57
C ILE A 78 6.20 9.51 -11.11
N ALA A 79 6.96 8.84 -10.24
CA ALA A 79 7.05 9.17 -8.82
C ALA A 79 7.82 10.49 -8.57
N ALA A 80 8.80 10.82 -9.43
CA ALA A 80 9.66 11.99 -9.31
C ALA A 80 9.09 13.28 -9.92
N GLU A 81 8.13 13.20 -10.84
CA GLU A 81 7.53 14.37 -11.50
C GLU A 81 6.83 15.32 -10.50
N PRO A 82 6.76 16.64 -10.76
CA PRO A 82 5.93 17.52 -9.95
C PRO A 82 4.45 17.08 -10.00
N ILE A 83 3.71 17.26 -8.90
CA ILE A 83 2.26 17.00 -8.88
C ILE A 83 1.58 18.12 -9.65
N ASP A 84 0.90 17.76 -10.74
CA ASP A 84 0.13 18.70 -11.56
C ASP A 84 -1.36 18.73 -11.15
N GLU A 85 -2.18 19.47 -11.91
CA GLU A 85 -3.64 19.54 -11.77
C GLU A 85 -4.35 18.18 -11.89
N LYS A 86 -3.68 17.16 -12.42
CA LYS A 86 -4.17 15.79 -12.45
C LYS A 86 -3.20 14.84 -11.75
N LEU A 87 -3.74 13.98 -10.88
CA LEU A 87 -2.94 12.93 -10.25
C LEU A 87 -2.61 11.87 -11.31
N SER A 88 -1.32 11.67 -11.59
CA SER A 88 -0.84 10.62 -12.50
C SER A 88 -1.15 9.22 -11.96
N THR A 89 -1.24 8.24 -12.84
CA THR A 89 -1.37 6.83 -12.48
C THR A 89 -0.11 6.08 -12.85
N PHE A 90 0.31 5.18 -11.98
CA PHE A 90 1.43 4.26 -12.16
C PHE A 90 1.01 3.05 -13.01
N GLN A 91 1.98 2.45 -13.67
CA GLN A 91 1.83 1.20 -14.42
C GLN A 91 1.96 -0.01 -13.50
N THR A 92 1.19 -1.05 -13.78
CA THR A 92 1.18 -2.31 -12.99
C THR A 92 1.05 -3.54 -13.88
N GLU A 93 1.09 -3.38 -15.20
CA GLU A 93 0.70 -4.43 -16.15
C GLU A 93 1.72 -5.56 -16.18
N VAL A 94 3.00 -5.22 -16.20
CA VAL A 94 4.10 -6.20 -16.21
C VAL A 94 4.13 -6.95 -14.90
N TRP A 95 3.99 -6.24 -13.78
CA TRP A 95 3.87 -6.86 -12.46
C TRP A 95 2.68 -7.80 -12.36
N ASP A 96 1.48 -7.34 -12.73
CA ASP A 96 0.23 -8.12 -12.62
C ASP A 96 0.24 -9.37 -13.51
N ALA A 97 0.89 -9.30 -14.67
CA ALA A 97 1.02 -10.42 -15.59
C ALA A 97 2.03 -11.48 -15.11
N HIS A 98 3.06 -11.09 -14.36
CA HIS A 98 4.20 -11.95 -14.06
C HIS A 98 4.48 -12.15 -12.56
N ASN A 99 3.62 -11.67 -11.65
CA ASN A 99 3.86 -11.80 -10.22
C ASN A 99 4.04 -13.26 -9.74
N TYR A 100 3.43 -14.23 -10.42
CA TYR A 100 3.59 -15.67 -10.15
C TYR A 100 4.89 -16.28 -10.69
N GLN A 101 5.68 -15.54 -11.48
CA GLN A 101 6.94 -16.01 -12.08
C GLN A 101 8.18 -15.42 -11.38
N LEU A 102 7.98 -14.68 -10.28
CA LEU A 102 9.03 -14.01 -9.52
C LEU A 102 9.82 -14.94 -8.59
N ASP A 103 9.58 -16.25 -8.63
CA ASP A 103 10.34 -17.25 -7.87
C ASP A 103 11.83 -17.26 -8.19
N LYS A 104 12.23 -16.59 -9.28
CA LYS A 104 13.62 -16.41 -9.71
C LYS A 104 14.33 -15.23 -9.03
N LEU A 105 13.59 -14.33 -8.38
CA LEU A 105 14.18 -13.19 -7.67
C LEU A 105 14.53 -13.56 -6.22
N PRO A 106 15.53 -12.89 -5.62
CA PRO A 106 15.79 -13.00 -4.19
C PRO A 106 14.53 -12.67 -3.37
N ALA A 107 14.31 -13.40 -2.28
CA ALA A 107 13.12 -13.23 -1.44
C ALA A 107 12.95 -11.78 -0.95
N GLU A 108 14.05 -11.13 -0.55
CA GLU A 108 14.06 -9.74 -0.10
C GLU A 108 13.57 -8.77 -1.19
N LEU A 109 14.04 -8.95 -2.44
CA LEU A 109 13.63 -8.12 -3.56
C LEU A 109 12.17 -8.34 -3.94
N ARG A 110 11.70 -9.59 -3.85
CA ARG A 110 10.30 -9.93 -4.12
C ARG A 110 9.37 -9.28 -3.09
N ASP A 111 9.73 -9.31 -1.81
CA ASP A 111 8.93 -8.72 -0.74
C ASP A 111 8.89 -7.18 -0.89
N ASP A 112 10.02 -6.56 -1.22
CA ASP A 112 10.10 -5.12 -1.52
C ASP A 112 9.25 -4.73 -2.74
N LEU A 113 9.30 -5.54 -3.80
CA LEU A 113 8.48 -5.36 -4.99
C LEU A 113 6.97 -5.53 -4.67
N GLU A 114 6.58 -6.57 -3.94
CA GLU A 114 5.19 -6.78 -3.55
C GLU A 114 4.66 -5.58 -2.75
N GLN A 115 5.47 -5.07 -1.82
CA GLN A 115 5.11 -3.92 -1.03
C GLN A 115 4.98 -2.65 -1.89
N VAL A 116 5.95 -2.36 -2.77
CA VAL A 116 5.90 -1.14 -3.60
C VAL A 116 4.73 -1.17 -4.59
N TYR A 117 4.42 -2.34 -5.17
CA TYR A 117 3.29 -2.49 -6.09
C TYR A 117 1.94 -2.42 -5.38
N THR A 118 1.88 -2.82 -4.10
CA THR A 118 0.71 -2.57 -3.25
C THR A 118 0.50 -1.07 -3.02
N ASP A 119 1.57 -0.34 -2.69
CA ASP A 119 1.51 1.12 -2.51
C ASP A 119 1.12 1.85 -3.81
N ILE A 120 1.64 1.39 -4.96
CA ILE A 120 1.29 1.87 -6.29
C ILE A 120 -0.21 1.70 -6.57
N ARG A 121 -0.79 0.52 -6.30
CA ARG A 121 -2.23 0.29 -6.49
C ARG A 121 -3.08 1.21 -5.61
N LEU A 122 -2.62 1.49 -4.40
CA LEU A 122 -3.27 2.48 -3.53
C LEU A 122 -3.19 3.89 -4.12
N ALA A 123 -2.01 4.30 -4.58
CA ALA A 123 -1.82 5.60 -5.23
C ALA A 123 -2.74 5.76 -6.46
N ASN A 124 -2.84 4.72 -7.30
CA ASN A 124 -3.76 4.69 -8.44
C ASN A 124 -5.22 4.82 -8.02
N SER A 125 -5.61 4.17 -6.91
CA SER A 125 -6.95 4.29 -6.36
C SER A 125 -7.25 5.73 -5.90
N LEU A 126 -6.29 6.40 -5.26
CA LEU A 126 -6.44 7.81 -4.87
C LEU A 126 -6.51 8.74 -6.09
N ALA A 127 -5.68 8.50 -7.11
CA ALA A 127 -5.70 9.25 -8.36
C ALA A 127 -7.04 9.12 -9.09
N TRP A 128 -7.58 7.91 -9.15
CA TRP A 128 -8.90 7.65 -9.70
C TRP A 128 -10.01 8.32 -8.88
N LEU A 129 -10.00 8.20 -7.54
CA LEU A 129 -10.98 8.87 -6.68
C LEU A 129 -10.97 10.40 -6.86
N SER A 130 -9.79 11.00 -7.00
CA SER A 130 -9.66 12.43 -7.29
C SER A 130 -10.23 12.80 -8.65
N THR A 131 -10.09 11.95 -9.67
CA THR A 131 -10.50 12.23 -11.04
C THR A 131 -12.00 11.99 -11.24
N GLU A 132 -12.50 10.84 -10.81
CA GLU A 132 -13.89 10.40 -11.05
C GLU A 132 -14.89 11.15 -10.19
N PHE A 133 -14.57 11.38 -8.91
CA PHE A 133 -15.48 12.08 -8.00
C PHE A 133 -15.22 13.59 -7.93
N SER A 134 -14.21 14.09 -8.65
CA SER A 134 -13.72 15.48 -8.55
C SER A 134 -13.46 15.93 -7.10
N ARG A 135 -13.19 14.99 -6.20
CA ARG A 135 -12.95 15.26 -4.77
C ARG A 135 -11.47 15.42 -4.50
N ARG A 136 -10.93 16.60 -4.83
CA ARG A 136 -9.62 17.04 -4.32
C ARG A 136 -9.79 17.58 -2.91
N THR A 137 -9.51 16.74 -1.93
CA THR A 137 -9.39 17.19 -0.54
C THR A 137 -7.91 17.36 -0.22
N PRO A 138 -7.51 18.37 0.57
CA PRO A 138 -6.10 18.56 0.94
C PRO A 138 -5.47 17.31 1.58
N SER A 139 -6.25 16.54 2.33
CA SER A 139 -5.80 15.28 2.93
C SER A 139 -5.53 14.18 1.90
N LEU A 140 -6.29 14.11 0.80
CA LEU A 140 -6.05 13.16 -0.28
C LEU A 140 -4.75 13.49 -1.01
N GLU A 141 -4.54 14.77 -1.34
CA GLU A 141 -3.31 15.24 -1.99
C GLU A 141 -2.09 15.02 -1.10
N GLU A 142 -2.19 15.31 0.20
CA GLU A 142 -1.12 15.05 1.16
C GLU A 142 -0.78 13.55 1.25
N ASN A 143 -1.80 12.69 1.34
CA ASN A 143 -1.61 11.24 1.39
C ASN A 143 -1.00 10.70 0.10
N TYR A 144 -1.49 11.17 -1.05
CA TYR A 144 -0.95 10.80 -2.36
C TYR A 144 0.51 11.25 -2.50
N THR A 145 0.85 12.46 -2.05
CA THR A 145 2.23 12.97 -2.05
C THR A 145 3.15 12.12 -1.17
N LYS A 146 2.70 11.75 0.03
CA LYS A 146 3.44 10.84 0.93
C LYS A 146 3.66 9.47 0.30
N LEU A 147 2.64 8.91 -0.33
CA LEU A 147 2.72 7.65 -1.08
C LEU A 147 3.72 7.75 -2.22
N ARG A 148 3.65 8.79 -3.06
CA ARG A 148 4.61 9.00 -4.16
C ARG A 148 6.04 9.06 -3.67
N ARG A 149 6.32 9.77 -2.57
CA ARG A 149 7.67 9.83 -1.99
C ARG A 149 8.14 8.44 -1.54
N SER A 150 7.30 7.71 -0.81
CA SER A 150 7.66 6.36 -0.34
C SER A 150 7.85 5.39 -1.49
N ILE A 151 7.00 5.44 -2.52
CA ILE A 151 7.12 4.65 -3.76
C ILE A 151 8.45 4.98 -4.44
N ASN A 152 8.78 6.27 -4.62
CA ASN A 152 10.03 6.68 -5.26
C ASN A 152 11.27 6.13 -4.53
N GLU A 153 11.31 6.26 -3.20
CA GLU A 153 12.43 5.75 -2.38
C GLU A 153 12.58 4.23 -2.47
N LYS A 154 11.46 3.48 -2.54
CA LYS A 154 11.48 2.02 -2.69
C LYS A 154 11.89 1.61 -4.10
N LEU A 155 11.34 2.26 -5.13
CA LEU A 155 11.67 1.97 -6.53
C LEU A 155 13.14 2.26 -6.82
N ASP A 156 13.72 3.32 -6.25
CA ASP A 156 15.15 3.64 -6.42
C ASP A 156 16.05 2.51 -5.88
N LYS A 157 15.72 1.98 -4.69
CA LYS A 157 16.42 0.82 -4.12
C LYS A 157 16.23 -0.42 -4.98
N ILE A 158 15.01 -0.72 -5.41
CA ILE A 158 14.69 -1.91 -6.21
C ILE A 158 15.39 -1.86 -7.57
N ALA A 159 15.39 -0.71 -8.24
CA ALA A 159 16.06 -0.50 -9.51
C ALA A 159 17.57 -0.79 -9.40
N ALA A 160 18.23 -0.29 -8.36
CA ALA A 160 19.65 -0.56 -8.12
C ALA A 160 19.95 -2.06 -7.94
N HIS A 161 19.09 -2.80 -7.23
CA HIS A 161 19.26 -4.24 -7.06
C HIS A 161 19.00 -5.03 -8.36
N LEU A 162 17.99 -4.63 -9.14
CA LEU A 162 17.70 -5.25 -10.43
C LEU A 162 18.83 -5.04 -11.44
N GLU A 163 19.41 -3.84 -11.50
CA GLU A 163 20.56 -3.54 -12.39
C GLU A 163 21.81 -4.35 -12.03
N GLN A 164 22.05 -4.56 -10.73
CA GLN A 164 23.14 -5.42 -10.26
C GLN A 164 22.91 -6.89 -10.63
N ALA A 165 21.67 -7.36 -10.55
CA ALA A 165 21.30 -8.73 -10.92
C ALA A 165 21.37 -9.00 -12.43
N GLU A 166 21.21 -7.98 -13.28
CA GLU A 166 21.37 -8.08 -14.73
C GLU A 166 22.84 -8.00 -15.21
N SER A 167 23.74 -7.45 -14.38
CA SER A 167 25.15 -7.23 -14.72
C SER A 167 26.09 -8.38 -14.31
N GLY A 168 25.59 -9.38 -13.58
CA GLY A 168 26.36 -10.53 -13.07
C GLY A 168 25.99 -11.84 -13.75
#